data_AF-A0A942V2P8-F1
#
_entry.id   AF-A0A942V2P8-F1
#
_cell.length_a   1.000
_cell.length_b   1.000
_cell.length_c   1.000
_cell.angle_alpha   90.00
_cell.angle_beta   90.00
_cell.angle_gamma   90.00
#
_symmetry.space_group_name_H-M   'P 1'
#
loop_
_entity.id
_entity.type
_entity.pdbx_description
1 polymer ?
#
loop_
_entity_poly.entity_id
_entity_poly.type
_entity_poly.pdbx_seq_one_letter_code
_entity_poly.pdbx_strand_id
1 'polypeptide(L)' 'EGYISRYLNEIKDIEKYENMIIPKDFDYSTLQSMKIDQINKLKQFKPYNISQALRIPEIDMSVAHILILAINNLKKKK' A
#
# COMPACT_ATOMS: atom_id res chain seq x y z
N GLU A 1 19.83 1.21 16.83
CA GLU A 1 19.88 0.71 15.44
C GLU A 1 19.65 1.88 14.49
N GLY A 2 20.38 1.96 13.38
CA GLY A 2 20.36 3.12 12.48
C GLY A 2 19.16 3.15 11.53
N TYR A 3 18.88 4.32 10.93
CA TYR A 3 17.77 4.51 9.98
C TYR A 3 17.84 3.57 8.77
N ILE A 4 19.05 3.17 8.34
CA ILE A 4 19.27 2.21 7.26
C ILE A 4 18.72 0.83 7.63
N SER A 5 19.02 0.34 8.84
CA SER A 5 18.53 -0.96 9.32
C SER A 5 17.01 -0.98 9.39
N ARG A 6 16.39 0.12 9.84
CA ARG A 6 14.94 0.28 9.83
C ARG A 6 14.38 0.23 8.41
N TYR A 7 14.98 0.96 7.48
CA TYR A 7 14.53 0.99 6.08
C TYR A 7 14.62 -0.38 5.42
N LEU A 8 15.70 -1.13 5.67
CA LEU A 8 15.86 -2.50 5.19
C LEU A 8 14.81 -3.46 5.76
N ASN A 9 14.40 -3.26 7.02
CA ASN A 9 13.30 -4.03 7.61
C ASN A 9 11.96 -3.69 6.97
N GLU A 10 11.70 -2.40 6.69
CA GLU A 10 10.48 -1.98 5.97
C GLU A 10 10.41 -2.59 4.57
N ILE A 11 11.54 -2.68 3.85
CA ILE A 11 11.63 -3.39 2.56
C ILE A 11 11.22 -4.86 2.72
N LYS A 12 11.86 -5.58 3.64
CA LYS A 12 11.59 -7.00 3.88
C LYS A 12 10.14 -7.27 4.28
N ASP A 13 9.52 -6.35 5.01
CA ASP A 13 8.12 -6.49 5.40
C ASP A 13 7.18 -6.33 4.21
N ILE A 14 7.46 -5.39 3.31
CA ILE A 14 6.65 -5.17 2.10
C ILE A 14 6.82 -6.32 1.10
N GLU A 15 8.01 -6.91 0.99
CA GLU A 15 8.26 -8.10 0.15
C GLU A 15 7.29 -9.24 0.46
N LYS A 16 6.91 -9.43 1.73
CA LYS A 16 5.93 -10.45 2.16
C LYS A 16 4.53 -10.24 1.57
N TYR A 17 4.20 -9.01 1.18
CA TYR A 17 2.88 -8.61 0.69
C TYR A 17 2.86 -8.27 -0.80
N GLU A 18 3.95 -8.49 -1.54
CA GLU A 18 4.02 -8.20 -2.99
C GLU A 18 2.83 -8.77 -3.77
N ASN A 19 2.52 -10.05 -3.53
CA ASN A 19 1.43 -10.77 -4.18
C ASN A 19 0.06 -10.56 -3.52
N MET A 20 -0.05 -9.66 -2.54
CA MET A 20 -1.30 -9.41 -1.86
C MET A 20 -2.28 -8.71 -2.80
N ILE A 21 -3.40 -9.40 -3.08
CA ILE A 21 -4.45 -8.90 -3.95
C ILE A 21 -5.21 -7.77 -3.27
N ILE A 22 -5.42 -6.70 -4.03
CA ILE A 22 -6.26 -5.59 -3.63
C ILE A 22 -7.70 -5.90 -4.07
N PRO A 23 -8.69 -5.86 -3.17
CA PRO A 23 -10.08 -6.09 -3.54
C PRO A 23 -10.54 -5.14 -4.66
N LYS A 24 -11.30 -5.66 -5.64
CA LYS A 24 -11.76 -4.87 -6.80
C LYS A 24 -12.65 -3.68 -6.39
N ASP A 25 -13.36 -3.84 -5.28
CA ASP A 25 -14.28 -2.90 -4.66
C ASP A 25 -13.62 -2.07 -3.55
N PHE A 26 -12.30 -2.13 -3.41
CA PHE A 26 -11.59 -1.36 -2.39
C PHE A 26 -11.75 0.15 -2.62
N ASP A 27 -12.31 0.85 -1.63
CA ASP A 27 -12.42 2.31 -1.66
C ASP A 27 -11.15 2.98 -1.13
N TYR A 28 -10.29 3.42 -2.05
CA TYR A 28 -9.07 4.18 -1.73
C TYR A 28 -9.34 5.52 -1.04
N SER A 29 -10.57 6.05 -1.08
CA SER A 29 -10.94 7.29 -0.36
C SER A 29 -10.86 7.12 1.16
N THR A 30 -10.91 5.88 1.65
CA THR A 30 -10.80 5.57 3.08
C THR A 30 -9.39 5.78 3.64
N LEU A 31 -8.39 5.96 2.79
CA LEU A 31 -6.98 6.10 3.15
C LEU A 31 -6.63 7.55 3.53
N GLN A 32 -7.25 8.07 4.60
CA GLN A 32 -7.13 9.48 5.01
C GLN A 32 -5.70 9.94 5.36
N SER A 33 -4.79 9.01 5.66
CA SER A 33 -3.38 9.31 5.94
C SER A 33 -2.52 9.51 4.67
N MET A 34 -3.08 9.29 3.48
CA MET A 34 -2.40 9.49 2.20
C MET A 34 -2.68 10.88 1.63
N LYS A 35 -1.75 11.37 0.81
CA LYS A 35 -1.98 12.59 0.03
C LYS A 35 -3.09 12.37 -0.99
N ILE A 36 -3.83 13.43 -1.30
CA ILE A 36 -4.91 13.40 -2.30
C ILE A 36 -4.39 12.89 -3.65
N ASP A 37 -3.20 13.32 -4.07
CA ASP A 37 -2.60 12.88 -5.33
C ASP A 37 -2.32 11.38 -5.35
N GLN A 38 -1.84 10.81 -4.24
CA GLN A 38 -1.60 9.37 -4.10
C GLN A 38 -2.92 8.58 -4.20
N ILE A 39 -3.97 9.06 -3.51
CA ILE A 39 -5.31 8.46 -3.59
C ILE A 39 -5.83 8.53 -5.03
N ASN A 40 -5.70 9.68 -5.70
CA ASN A 40 -6.16 9.87 -7.06
C ASN A 40 -5.44 8.94 -8.04
N LYS A 41 -4.12 8.77 -7.91
CA LYS A 41 -3.36 7.82 -8.71
C LYS A 41 -3.80 6.38 -8.46
N LEU A 42 -3.96 5.96 -7.21
CA LEU A 42 -4.45 4.61 -6.89
C LEU A 42 -5.85 4.36 -7.49
N LYS A 43 -6.75 5.36 -7.44
CA LYS A 43 -8.07 5.31 -8.07
C LYS A 43 -8.02 5.26 -9.60
N GLN A 44 -7.05 5.95 -10.20
CA GLN A 44 -6.86 6.00 -11.65
C GLN A 44 -6.29 4.67 -12.18
N PHE A 45 -5.21 4.18 -11.58
CA PHE A 45 -4.51 2.98 -12.04
C PHE A 45 -5.17 1.68 -11.57
N LYS A 46 -5.86 1.71 -10.43
CA LYS A 46 -6.51 0.54 -9.80
C LYS A 46 -5.62 -0.71 -9.81
N PRO A 47 -4.47 -0.68 -9.11
CA PRO A 47 -3.54 -1.78 -9.11
C PRO A 47 -4.21 -3.07 -8.60
N TYR A 48 -3.83 -4.20 -9.20
CA TYR A 48 -4.32 -5.54 -8.87
C TYR A 48 -3.71 -6.07 -7.56
N ASN A 49 -2.44 -5.74 -7.30
CA ASN A 49 -1.71 -6.14 -6.11
C ASN A 49 -0.74 -5.05 -5.65
N ILE A 50 -0.08 -5.26 -4.51
CA ILE A 50 0.86 -4.31 -3.92
C ILE A 50 2.07 -4.07 -4.84
N SER A 51 2.61 -5.11 -5.49
CA SER A 51 3.72 -4.95 -6.45
C SER A 51 3.38 -4.00 -7.60
N GLN A 52 2.15 -4.03 -8.10
CA GLN A 52 1.71 -3.10 -9.14
C GLN A 52 1.52 -1.69 -8.58
N ALA A 53 1.04 -1.55 -7.34
CA ALA A 53 0.89 -0.25 -6.69
C ALA A 53 2.25 0.47 -6.53
N LEU A 54 3.30 -0.24 -6.11
CA LEU A 54 4.66 0.32 -5.94
C LEU A 54 5.31 0.81 -7.25
N ARG A 55 4.80 0.42 -8.41
CA ARG A 55 5.29 0.90 -9.71
C ARG A 55 4.63 2.21 -10.14
N ILE A 56 3.59 2.66 -9.43
CA ILE A 56 2.91 3.92 -9.71
C ILE A 56 3.78 5.07 -9.18
N PRO A 57 4.06 6.10 -9.99
CA PRO A 57 4.82 7.26 -9.53
C PRO A 57 4.17 7.91 -8.30
N GLU A 58 4.97 8.28 -7.28
CA GLU A 58 4.53 8.83 -5.97
C GLU A 58 3.91 7.83 -4.99
N ILE A 59 3.86 6.54 -5.35
CA ILE A 59 3.56 5.46 -4.40
C ILE A 59 4.89 4.90 -3.90
N ASP A 60 5.25 5.29 -2.67
CA ASP A 60 6.44 4.82 -1.98
C ASP A 60 6.11 3.68 -0.99
N MET A 61 7.13 3.21 -0.27
CA MET A 61 7.01 2.15 0.73
C MET A 61 6.03 2.53 1.85
N SER A 62 5.97 3.80 2.25
CA SER A 62 5.04 4.25 3.29
C SER A 62 3.59 4.13 2.82
N VAL A 63 3.31 4.54 1.59
CA VAL A 63 1.98 4.40 0.98
C VAL A 63 1.58 2.93 0.85
N ALA A 64 2.50 2.07 0.38
CA ALA A 64 2.25 0.63 0.29
C ALA A 64 1.92 0.03 1.66
N HIS A 65 2.62 0.45 2.72
CA HIS A 65 2.37 -0.03 4.07
C HIS A 65 0.97 0.34 4.59
N ILE A 66 0.53 1.58 4.36
CA ILE A 66 -0.82 2.03 4.72
C ILE A 66 -1.87 1.22 3.96
N LEU A 67 -1.65 0.97 2.66
CA LEU A 67 -2.56 0.18 1.84
C LEU A 67 -2.67 -1.27 2.35
N ILE A 68 -1.54 -1.92 2.68
CA ILE A 68 -1.50 -3.25 3.26
C ILE A 68 -2.28 -3.30 4.57
N LEU A 69 -2.05 -2.34 5.46
CA LEU A 69 -2.74 -2.26 6.75
C LEU A 69 -4.25 -2.12 6.56
N ALA A 70 -4.68 -1.24 5.65
CA ALA A 70 -6.09 -1.01 5.37
C ALA A 70 -6.78 -2.29 4.86
N ILE A 71 -6.17 -2.99 3.89
CA ILE A 71 -6.74 -4.22 3.33
C ILE A 71 -6.77 -5.33 4.40
N ASN A 72 -5.73 -5.47 5.22
CA ASN A 72 -5.71 -6.44 6.32
C ASN A 72 -6.80 -6.14 7.36
N ASN A 73 -7.05 -4.87 7.67
CA ASN A 73 -8.12 -4.47 8.58
C ASN A 73 -9.51 -4.78 7.99
N LEU A 74 -9.70 -4.64 6.67
CA LEU A 74 -10.93 -5.07 6.00
C LEU A 74 -11.14 -6.59 6.11
N LYS A 75 -10.08 -7.40 5.95
CA LYS A 75 -10.15 -8.86 6.09
C LYS A 75 -10.51 -9.29 7.52
N LYS A 76 -10.03 -8.59 8.54
CA LYS A 76 -10.33 -8.89 9.96
C LYS A 76 -11.75 -8.52 10.38
N LYS A 77 -12.41 -7.60 9.67
CA LYS A 77 -13.79 -7.17 9.94
C LYS A 77 -14.84 -8.07 9.28
N LYS A 78 -14.43 -8.94 8.37
CA LYS A 78 -15.26 -10.00 7.78
C LYS A 78 -15.11 -11.27 8.61
#